data_AF-A0A5E4JEZ2-F1
#
_entry.id   AF-A0A5E4JEZ2-F1
#
_cell.length_a   1.000
_cell.length_b   1.000
_cell.length_c   1.000
_cell.angle_alpha   90.00
_cell.angle_beta   90.00
_cell.angle_gamma   90.00
#
_symmetry.space_group_name_H-M   'P 1'
#
loop_
_entity.id
_entity.type
_entity.pdbx_description
1 polymer ?
#
loop_
_entity_poly.entity_id
_entity_poly.type
_entity_poly.pdbx_seq_one_letter_code
_entity_poly.pdbx_strand_id
1 'polypeptide(L)'
;MPDNDILANLLLGGLGGYSLSKANYAGWESFIKVAEERLSHLIYFKVIIPVGLFVKIPLSKQWYAEGFRSYIFGLPNASLPMLFKSMEMALKEKYSEVENKKPDKLSNGQLITWAEQFLKENTEIAQGLRILRNILQHENSSIKEQQSIDAIRYISEMLNLLYPYDEAKLNFTCLHCGKQNSADLKSKDNFLGNTFNIVCSNCRNNIQFRNII
;
A
#
# COMPACT_ATOMS: atom_id res chain seq x y z
N MET A 1 -15.01 -18.03 20.85
CA MET A 1 -13.81 -17.69 20.08
C MET A 1 -14.13 -16.53 19.15
N PRO A 2 -13.92 -15.28 19.57
CA PRO A 2 -14.13 -14.10 18.74
C PRO A 2 -12.84 -13.27 18.63
N ASP A 3 -11.82 -13.79 17.95
CA ASP A 3 -10.50 -13.11 17.86
C ASP A 3 -10.13 -12.64 16.44
N ASN A 4 -10.97 -12.89 15.44
CA ASN A 4 -10.68 -12.50 14.05
C ASN A 4 -11.33 -11.18 13.60
N ASP A 5 -12.30 -10.64 14.36
CA ASP A 5 -12.97 -9.36 14.04
C ASP A 5 -12.19 -8.13 14.51
N ILE A 6 -11.18 -8.32 15.36
CA ILE A 6 -10.45 -7.23 16.05
C ILE A 6 -9.48 -6.52 15.10
N LEU A 7 -8.72 -7.28 14.33
CA LEU A 7 -7.83 -6.74 13.29
C LEU A 7 -8.63 -6.23 12.09
N ALA A 8 -9.71 -6.92 11.72
CA ALA A 8 -10.58 -6.49 10.62
C ALA A 8 -11.24 -5.12 10.90
N ASN A 9 -11.68 -4.85 12.13
CA ASN A 9 -12.25 -3.55 12.49
C ASN A 9 -11.20 -2.43 12.62
N LEU A 10 -9.96 -2.76 13.00
CA LEU A 10 -8.84 -1.82 12.98
C LEU A 10 -8.37 -1.49 11.54
N LEU A 11 -8.54 -2.44 10.61
CA LEU A 11 -8.02 -2.38 9.23
C LEU A 11 -9.08 -1.99 8.18
N LEU A 12 -10.38 -2.17 8.43
CA LEU A 12 -11.46 -1.90 7.47
C LEU A 12 -12.44 -0.79 7.89
N GLY A 13 -12.44 -0.40 9.17
CA GLY A 13 -13.39 0.57 9.72
C GLY A 13 -12.72 1.90 10.08
N GLY A 14 -12.39 2.73 9.08
CA GLY A 14 -11.85 4.07 9.35
C GLY A 14 -12.66 4.82 10.42
N LEU A 15 -12.00 5.38 11.45
CA LEU A 15 -12.49 6.14 12.61
C LEU A 15 -13.70 5.60 13.43
N GLY A 16 -14.63 4.83 12.86
CA GLY A 16 -15.73 4.15 13.55
C GLY A 16 -15.26 2.97 14.38
N GLY A 17 -14.30 2.17 13.88
CA GLY A 17 -13.64 1.14 14.69
C GLY A 17 -12.74 1.73 15.79
N TYR A 18 -12.21 2.92 15.55
CA TYR A 18 -11.30 3.65 16.46
C TYR A 18 -11.98 4.17 17.74
N SER A 19 -13.20 4.70 17.61
CA SER A 19 -13.95 5.25 18.76
C SER A 19 -14.60 4.16 19.61
N LEU A 20 -15.10 3.08 19.00
CA LEU A 20 -15.61 1.90 19.70
C LEU A 20 -14.48 1.08 20.37
N SER A 21 -13.26 1.19 19.87
CA SER A 21 -12.07 0.50 20.39
C SER A 21 -11.61 1.06 21.74
N LYS A 22 -11.53 2.39 21.89
CA LYS A 22 -10.88 3.05 23.03
C LYS A 22 -11.37 2.63 24.44
N ALA A 23 -12.59 2.12 24.55
CA ALA A 23 -13.16 1.65 25.82
C ALA A 23 -12.70 0.23 26.24
N ASN A 24 -12.17 -0.58 25.32
CA ASN A 24 -11.89 -2.02 25.53
C ASN A 24 -10.39 -2.38 25.57
N TYR A 25 -9.46 -1.43 25.43
CA TYR A 25 -8.02 -1.73 25.23
C TYR A 25 -7.09 -1.12 26.27
N ALA A 26 -7.44 -1.22 27.55
CA ALA A 26 -6.49 -0.92 28.64
C ALA A 26 -5.21 -1.75 28.45
N GLY A 27 -4.06 -1.08 28.29
CA GLY A 27 -2.73 -1.70 28.12
C GLY A 27 -2.14 -1.67 26.70
N TRP A 28 -2.91 -1.28 25.68
CA TRP A 28 -2.44 -1.17 24.28
C TRP A 28 -2.22 0.28 23.81
N GLU A 29 -2.44 1.26 24.67
CA GLU A 29 -2.43 2.67 24.30
C GLU A 29 -1.09 3.11 23.73
N SER A 30 0.01 2.62 24.30
CA SER A 30 1.37 2.91 23.82
C SER A 30 1.60 2.34 22.42
N PHE A 31 1.18 1.11 22.16
CA PHE A 31 1.27 0.48 20.85
C PHE A 31 0.41 1.22 19.81
N ILE A 32 -0.85 1.51 20.14
CA ILE A 32 -1.77 2.22 19.25
C ILE A 32 -1.19 3.58 18.89
N LYS A 33 -0.68 4.33 19.88
CA LYS A 33 -0.07 5.64 19.64
C LYS A 33 1.10 5.55 18.65
N VAL A 34 1.99 4.58 18.81
CA VAL A 34 3.13 4.40 17.90
C VAL A 34 2.66 3.95 16.51
N ALA A 35 1.64 3.09 16.41
CA ALA A 35 1.06 2.69 15.14
C ALA A 35 0.40 3.89 14.41
N GLU A 36 -0.26 4.79 15.14
CA GLU A 36 -0.80 6.03 14.61
C GLU A 36 0.29 7.00 14.14
N GLU A 37 1.39 7.11 14.88
CA GLU A 37 2.55 7.92 14.49
C GLU A 37 3.14 7.40 13.16
N ARG A 38 3.32 6.09 13.03
CA ARG A 38 3.76 5.43 11.78
C ARG A 38 2.82 5.69 10.62
N LEU A 39 1.51 5.51 10.84
CA LEU A 39 0.50 5.80 9.82
C LEU A 39 0.54 7.28 9.41
N SER A 40 0.69 8.17 10.38
CA SER A 40 0.76 9.62 10.16
C SER A 40 1.98 10.00 9.33
N HIS A 41 3.14 9.36 9.55
CA HIS A 41 4.31 9.55 8.69
C HIS A 41 4.04 9.14 7.24
N LEU A 42 3.42 7.98 7.01
CA LEU A 42 3.10 7.55 5.64
C LEU A 42 2.08 8.46 4.96
N ILE A 43 1.10 8.97 5.71
CA ILE A 43 0.12 9.95 5.21
C ILE A 43 0.80 11.28 4.88
N TYR A 44 1.72 11.74 5.71
CA TYR A 44 2.49 12.96 5.46
C TYR A 44 3.26 12.87 4.13
N PHE A 45 3.87 11.72 3.84
CA PHE A 45 4.53 11.48 2.57
C PHE A 45 3.58 11.22 1.39
N LYS A 46 2.26 11.22 1.61
CA LYS A 46 1.23 10.93 0.60
C LYS A 46 1.53 9.66 -0.20
N VAL A 47 1.88 8.58 0.51
CA VAL A 47 2.17 7.28 -0.12
C VAL A 47 1.04 6.88 -1.06
N ILE A 48 1.36 6.62 -2.32
CA ILE A 48 0.39 6.26 -3.36
C ILE A 48 -0.08 4.83 -3.15
N ILE A 49 -1.35 4.52 -3.40
CA ILE A 49 -1.82 3.14 -3.41
C ILE A 49 -1.78 2.64 -4.86
N PRO A 50 -1.00 1.59 -5.19
CA PRO A 50 -0.76 1.17 -6.57
C PRO A 50 -1.93 0.33 -7.12
N VAL A 51 -3.10 0.96 -7.28
CA VAL A 51 -4.34 0.30 -7.69
C VAL A 51 -4.25 -0.32 -9.08
N GLY A 52 -3.57 0.33 -10.02
CA GLY A 52 -3.36 -0.22 -11.37
C GLY A 52 -2.67 -1.59 -11.32
N LEU A 53 -1.65 -1.73 -10.48
CA LEU A 53 -1.02 -3.03 -10.23
C LEU A 53 -1.99 -4.01 -9.58
N PHE A 54 -2.77 -3.59 -8.58
CA PHE A 54 -3.69 -4.49 -7.87
C PHE A 54 -4.80 -5.04 -8.76
N VAL A 55 -5.25 -4.27 -9.75
CA VAL A 55 -6.19 -4.74 -10.76
C VAL A 55 -5.52 -5.76 -11.69
N LYS A 56 -4.29 -5.48 -12.13
CA LYS A 56 -3.54 -6.34 -13.05
C LYS A 56 -3.07 -7.64 -12.40
N ILE A 57 -2.58 -7.58 -11.17
CA ILE A 57 -2.00 -8.67 -10.40
C ILE A 57 -2.62 -8.67 -8.99
N PRO A 58 -3.82 -9.24 -8.79
CA PRO A 58 -4.52 -9.19 -7.50
C PRO A 58 -3.73 -9.73 -6.31
N LEU A 59 -2.90 -10.77 -6.53
CA LEU A 59 -2.05 -11.35 -5.49
C LEU A 59 -0.98 -10.36 -4.99
N SER A 60 -0.54 -9.39 -5.81
CA SER A 60 0.43 -8.37 -5.39
C SER A 60 -0.14 -7.44 -4.30
N LYS A 61 -1.46 -7.26 -4.27
CA LYS A 61 -2.16 -6.50 -3.23
C LYS A 61 -2.00 -7.13 -1.86
N GLN A 62 -2.06 -8.46 -1.77
CA GLN A 62 -1.95 -9.17 -0.50
C GLN A 62 -0.55 -8.96 0.10
N TRP A 63 0.50 -9.21 -0.69
CA TRP A 63 1.88 -8.97 -0.27
C TRP A 63 2.14 -7.51 0.12
N TYR A 64 1.63 -6.56 -0.66
CA TYR A 64 1.79 -5.14 -0.35
C TYR A 64 1.07 -4.77 0.96
N ALA A 65 -0.18 -5.22 1.13
CA ALA A 65 -0.97 -4.93 2.33
C ALA A 65 -0.38 -5.56 3.59
N GLU A 66 0.12 -6.79 3.50
CA GLU A 66 0.84 -7.43 4.60
C GLU A 66 2.11 -6.67 4.96
N GLY A 67 2.92 -6.30 3.97
CA GLY A 67 4.12 -5.51 4.19
C GLY A 67 3.83 -4.15 4.84
N PHE A 68 2.79 -3.46 4.37
CA PHE A 68 2.34 -2.21 4.96
C PHE A 68 1.91 -2.39 6.43
N ARG A 69 1.08 -3.41 6.72
CA ARG A 69 0.58 -3.69 8.08
C ARG A 69 1.71 -4.10 9.03
N SER A 70 2.64 -4.91 8.57
CA SER A 70 3.84 -5.26 9.35
C SER A 70 4.63 -4.02 9.77
N TYR A 71 4.76 -3.02 8.89
CA TYR A 71 5.39 -1.75 9.27
C TYR A 71 4.58 -1.02 10.35
N ILE A 72 3.26 -0.85 10.17
CA ILE A 72 2.39 -0.20 11.17
C ILE A 72 2.51 -0.87 12.55
N PHE A 73 2.61 -2.20 12.59
CA PHE A 73 2.79 -2.98 13.81
C PHE A 73 4.21 -3.00 14.38
N GLY A 74 5.17 -2.30 13.76
CA GLY A 74 6.53 -2.19 14.27
C GLY A 74 7.41 -3.40 13.95
N LEU A 75 7.13 -4.07 12.83
CA LEU A 75 7.87 -5.23 12.33
C LEU A 75 8.58 -4.89 11.01
N PRO A 76 9.58 -3.98 11.01
CA PRO A 76 10.24 -3.52 9.78
C PRO A 76 10.95 -4.66 9.02
N ASN A 77 11.52 -5.63 9.75
CA ASN A 77 12.16 -6.81 9.16
C ASN A 77 11.18 -7.73 8.41
N ALA A 78 9.90 -7.74 8.80
CA ALA A 78 8.86 -8.47 8.09
C ALA A 78 8.23 -7.63 6.96
N SER A 79 8.11 -6.32 7.17
CA SER A 79 7.51 -5.38 6.21
C SER A 79 8.21 -5.42 4.85
N LEU A 80 9.53 -5.26 4.86
CA LEU A 80 10.29 -5.08 3.63
C LEU A 80 10.20 -6.29 2.69
N PRO A 81 10.49 -7.54 3.11
CA PRO A 81 10.38 -8.70 2.23
C PRO A 81 9.01 -8.82 1.53
N MET A 82 7.91 -8.49 2.24
CA MET A 82 6.56 -8.54 1.67
C MET A 82 6.35 -7.44 0.61
N LEU A 83 6.79 -6.22 0.88
CA LEU A 83 6.74 -5.13 -0.11
C LEU A 83 7.61 -5.44 -1.34
N PHE A 84 8.82 -5.97 -1.10
CA PHE A 84 9.71 -6.44 -2.15
C PHE A 84 9.08 -7.54 -2.98
N LYS A 85 8.29 -8.45 -2.38
CA LYS A 85 7.58 -9.48 -3.13
C LYS A 85 6.54 -8.90 -4.08
N SER A 86 5.77 -7.92 -3.62
CA SER A 86 4.82 -7.19 -4.48
C SER A 86 5.53 -6.49 -5.65
N MET A 87 6.65 -5.82 -5.36
CA MET A 87 7.51 -5.21 -6.37
C MET A 87 8.08 -6.22 -7.37
N GLU A 88 8.62 -7.35 -6.90
CA GLU A 88 9.17 -8.41 -7.75
C GLU A 88 8.13 -8.91 -8.75
N MET A 89 6.90 -9.14 -8.30
CA MET A 89 5.79 -9.57 -9.16
C MET A 89 5.50 -8.53 -10.24
N ALA A 90 5.43 -7.25 -9.87
CA ALA A 90 5.19 -6.15 -10.79
C ALA A 90 6.29 -6.04 -11.86
N LEU A 91 7.56 -6.15 -11.45
CA LEU A 91 8.71 -6.08 -12.33
C LEU A 91 8.76 -7.27 -13.30
N LYS A 92 8.52 -8.49 -12.81
CA LYS A 92 8.48 -9.69 -13.65
C LYS A 92 7.39 -9.63 -14.72
N GLU A 93 6.20 -9.21 -14.32
CA GLU A 93 5.08 -9.04 -15.25
C GLU A 93 5.40 -7.95 -16.28
N LYS A 94 5.89 -6.78 -15.83
CA LYS A 94 6.17 -5.66 -16.74
C LYS A 94 7.29 -5.97 -17.71
N TYR A 95 8.34 -6.64 -17.23
CA TYR A 95 9.43 -7.14 -18.07
C TYR A 95 8.87 -8.06 -19.16
N SER A 96 7.99 -9.00 -18.79
CA SER A 96 7.40 -9.94 -19.73
C SER A 96 6.58 -9.24 -20.80
N GLU A 97 5.80 -8.21 -20.42
CA GLU A 97 5.01 -7.40 -21.34
C GLU A 97 5.87 -6.61 -22.33
N VAL A 98 6.94 -5.97 -21.85
CA VAL A 98 7.77 -5.05 -22.64
C VAL A 98 8.78 -5.81 -23.50
N GLU A 99 9.43 -6.82 -22.94
CA GLU A 99 10.51 -7.56 -23.59
C GLU A 99 10.02 -8.80 -24.34
N ASN A 100 8.74 -9.15 -24.18
CA ASN A 100 8.09 -10.34 -24.72
C ASN A 100 8.86 -11.64 -24.37
N LYS A 101 9.39 -11.71 -23.14
CA LYS A 101 10.25 -12.80 -22.62
C LYS A 101 9.94 -13.10 -21.17
N LYS A 102 10.01 -14.39 -20.79
CA LYS A 102 9.89 -14.78 -19.38
C LYS A 102 11.14 -14.39 -18.58
N PRO A 103 11.00 -13.82 -17.37
CA PRO A 103 12.10 -13.41 -16.52
C PRO A 103 12.68 -14.55 -15.66
N ASP A 104 12.43 -15.82 -16.01
CA ASP A 104 12.71 -17.00 -15.16
C ASP A 104 14.19 -17.13 -14.74
N LYS A 105 15.11 -16.49 -15.47
CA LYS A 105 16.56 -16.50 -15.21
C LYS A 105 17.09 -15.20 -14.61
N LEU A 106 16.25 -14.18 -14.42
CA LEU A 106 16.68 -12.88 -13.92
C LEU A 106 16.62 -12.84 -12.39
N SER A 107 17.72 -12.42 -11.77
CA SER A 107 17.73 -12.09 -10.35
C SER A 107 16.98 -10.79 -10.06
N ASN A 108 16.57 -10.59 -8.80
CA ASN A 108 15.93 -9.34 -8.37
C ASN A 108 16.81 -8.11 -8.67
N GLY A 109 18.14 -8.22 -8.53
CA GLY A 109 19.06 -7.15 -8.87
C GLY A 109 19.06 -6.80 -10.37
N GLN A 110 18.95 -7.82 -11.24
CA GLN A 110 18.84 -7.61 -12.68
C GLN A 110 17.51 -6.96 -13.07
N LEU A 111 16.40 -7.38 -12.45
CA LEU A 111 15.09 -6.76 -12.65
C LEU A 111 15.08 -5.30 -12.19
N ILE A 112 15.71 -4.98 -11.05
CA ILE A 112 15.86 -3.59 -10.59
C ILE A 112 16.69 -2.77 -11.58
N THR A 113 17.80 -3.32 -12.07
CA THR A 113 18.65 -2.64 -13.05
C THR A 113 17.90 -2.36 -14.36
N TRP A 114 17.10 -3.33 -14.81
CA TRP A 114 16.21 -3.13 -15.95
C TRP A 114 15.16 -2.04 -15.67
N ALA A 115 14.55 -2.04 -14.48
CA ALA A 115 13.57 -1.01 -14.09
C ALA A 115 14.19 0.39 -14.05
N GLU A 116 15.43 0.53 -13.55
CA GLU A 116 16.18 1.79 -13.56
C GLU A 116 16.36 2.32 -14.99
N GLN A 117 16.62 1.45 -15.96
CA GLN A 117 16.75 1.83 -17.37
C GLN A 117 15.40 2.14 -18.02
N PHE A 118 14.37 1.34 -17.71
CA PHE A 118 13.01 1.52 -18.21
C PHE A 118 12.40 2.83 -17.72
N LEU A 119 12.67 3.22 -16.47
CA LEU A 119 12.16 4.43 -15.83
C LEU A 119 13.19 5.58 -15.82
N LYS A 120 14.21 5.55 -16.68
CA LYS A 120 15.34 6.51 -16.68
C LYS A 120 14.94 7.99 -16.74
N GLU A 121 13.76 8.29 -17.29
CA GLU A 121 13.22 9.65 -17.40
C GLU A 121 12.67 10.18 -16.06
N ASN A 122 12.45 9.29 -15.08
CA ASN A 122 12.01 9.62 -13.71
C ASN A 122 13.22 9.57 -12.75
N THR A 123 13.91 10.70 -12.62
CA THR A 123 15.15 10.82 -11.83
C THR A 123 14.98 10.52 -10.34
N GLU A 124 13.83 10.87 -9.74
CA GLU A 124 13.52 10.61 -8.32
C GLU A 124 13.43 9.11 -8.03
N ILE A 125 12.88 8.33 -8.97
CA ILE A 125 12.75 6.87 -8.85
C ILE A 125 14.09 6.17 -9.01
N ALA A 126 14.99 6.68 -9.85
CA ALA A 126 16.33 6.12 -9.97
C ALA A 126 17.09 6.16 -8.63
N GLN A 127 16.89 7.21 -7.82
CA GLN A 127 17.43 7.25 -6.46
C GLN A 127 16.72 6.25 -5.53
N GLY A 128 15.39 6.14 -5.62
CA GLY A 128 14.61 5.15 -4.87
C GLY A 128 15.06 3.71 -5.13
N LEU A 129 15.24 3.34 -6.39
CA LEU A 129 15.70 2.01 -6.81
C LEU A 129 17.10 1.68 -6.28
N ARG A 130 18.02 2.65 -6.24
CA ARG A 130 19.34 2.48 -5.63
C ARG A 130 19.25 2.21 -4.12
N ILE A 131 18.39 2.96 -3.42
CA ILE A 131 18.14 2.75 -1.98
C ILE A 131 17.59 1.34 -1.75
N LEU A 132 16.59 0.94 -2.52
CA LEU A 132 15.98 -0.39 -2.46
C LEU A 132 16.99 -1.51 -2.72
N ARG A 133 17.86 -1.34 -3.71
CA ARG A 133 18.94 -2.29 -4.02
C ARG A 133 19.91 -2.44 -2.86
N ASN A 134 20.33 -1.33 -2.23
CA ASN A 134 21.24 -1.37 -1.09
C ASN A 134 20.60 -2.07 0.11
N ILE A 135 19.32 -1.82 0.36
CA ILE A 135 18.56 -2.49 1.42
C ILE A 135 18.53 -4.01 1.19
N LEU A 136 18.30 -4.46 -0.05
CA LEU A 136 18.30 -5.90 -0.40
C LEU A 136 19.68 -6.55 -0.27
N GLN A 137 20.77 -5.82 -0.52
CA GLN A 137 22.12 -6.38 -0.50
C GLN A 137 22.68 -6.57 0.92
N HIS A 138 22.10 -5.92 1.93
CA HIS A 138 22.57 -6.00 3.32
C HIS A 138 21.68 -6.91 4.19
N GLU A 139 21.54 -8.17 3.78
CA GLU A 139 20.69 -9.20 4.42
C GLU A 139 20.98 -9.43 5.91
N ASN A 140 22.21 -9.13 6.37
CA ASN A 140 22.64 -9.36 7.76
C ASN A 140 22.47 -8.16 8.70
N SER A 141 21.82 -7.08 8.25
CA SER A 141 21.60 -5.87 9.07
C SER A 141 20.14 -5.75 9.51
N SER A 142 19.91 -5.35 10.76
CA SER A 142 18.57 -5.03 11.24
C SER A 142 18.02 -3.83 10.48
N ILE A 143 16.81 -3.98 9.94
CA ILE A 143 16.14 -2.93 9.19
C ILE A 143 15.64 -1.86 10.15
N LYS A 144 16.08 -0.62 9.95
CA LYS A 144 15.61 0.54 10.69
C LYS A 144 14.24 0.97 10.21
N GLU A 145 13.48 1.60 11.10
CA GLU A 145 12.13 2.09 10.81
C GLU A 145 12.10 3.08 9.64
N GLN A 146 13.07 4.02 9.59
CA GLN A 146 13.18 4.97 8.47
C GLN A 146 13.38 4.27 7.13
N GLN A 147 14.15 3.18 7.07
CA GLN A 147 14.36 2.44 5.83
C GLN A 147 13.06 1.78 5.35
N SER A 148 12.18 1.37 6.26
CA SER A 148 10.86 0.82 5.91
C SER A 148 9.94 1.89 5.35
N ILE A 149 9.93 3.10 5.94
CA ILE A 149 9.16 4.25 5.42
C ILE A 149 9.60 4.59 4.00
N ASP A 150 10.90 4.76 3.81
CA ASP A 150 11.47 5.13 2.51
C ASP A 150 11.16 4.05 1.46
N ALA A 151 11.28 2.77 1.82
CA ALA A 151 10.96 1.68 0.93
C ALA A 151 9.47 1.63 0.58
N ILE A 152 8.55 1.80 1.55
CA ILE A 152 7.12 1.88 1.28
C ILE A 152 6.85 2.99 0.27
N ARG A 153 7.42 4.19 0.46
CA ARG A 153 7.25 5.32 -0.45
C ARG A 153 7.73 4.97 -1.87
N TYR A 154 8.98 4.58 -2.01
CA TYR A 154 9.58 4.35 -3.32
C TYR A 154 8.97 3.15 -4.04
N ILE A 155 8.67 2.06 -3.34
CA ILE A 155 7.99 0.91 -3.94
C ILE A 155 6.61 1.34 -4.44
N SER A 156 5.84 2.06 -3.65
CA SER A 156 4.50 2.53 -4.05
C SER A 156 4.53 3.41 -5.29
N GLU A 157 5.45 4.36 -5.33
CA GLU A 157 5.62 5.28 -6.45
C GLU A 157 6.06 4.54 -7.72
N MET A 158 7.04 3.66 -7.59
CA MET A 158 7.51 2.83 -8.71
C MET A 158 6.40 1.92 -9.23
N LEU A 159 5.64 1.26 -8.36
CA LEU A 159 4.52 0.41 -8.75
C LEU A 159 3.44 1.21 -9.49
N ASN A 160 3.16 2.44 -9.07
CA ASN A 160 2.23 3.34 -9.75
C ASN A 160 2.74 3.79 -11.13
N LEU A 161 4.05 3.96 -11.31
CA LEU A 161 4.64 4.29 -12.61
C LEU A 161 4.67 3.11 -13.58
N LEU A 162 4.88 1.89 -13.06
CA LEU A 162 4.85 0.68 -13.89
C LEU A 162 3.42 0.36 -14.36
N TYR A 163 2.44 0.63 -13.49
CA TYR A 163 1.02 0.36 -13.73
C TYR A 163 0.16 1.59 -13.38
N PRO A 164 0.25 2.66 -14.17
CA PRO A 164 -0.58 3.83 -13.98
C PRO A 164 -2.05 3.47 -14.26
N TYR A 165 -2.94 4.24 -13.66
CA TYR A 165 -4.37 4.19 -13.93
C TYR A 165 -4.91 5.62 -13.85
N ASP A 166 -5.98 5.89 -14.58
CA ASP A 166 -6.65 7.19 -14.53
C ASP A 166 -7.79 7.18 -13.50
N GLU A 167 -8.61 6.14 -13.56
CA GLU A 167 -9.79 5.96 -12.71
C GLU A 167 -9.92 4.49 -12.26
N ALA A 168 -10.40 4.30 -11.04
CA ALA A 168 -10.70 2.99 -10.46
C ALA A 168 -12.11 2.98 -9.87
N LYS A 169 -12.84 1.87 -10.04
CA LYS A 169 -14.18 1.71 -9.45
C LYS A 169 -14.09 1.21 -8.02
N LEU A 170 -14.56 2.01 -7.07
CA LEU A 170 -14.77 1.61 -5.69
C LEU A 170 -16.21 1.11 -5.52
N ASN A 171 -16.37 -0.18 -5.24
CA ASN A 171 -17.65 -0.75 -4.83
C ASN A 171 -17.76 -0.72 -3.32
N PHE A 172 -18.87 -0.21 -2.79
CA PHE A 172 -19.11 -0.12 -1.35
C PHE A 172 -20.59 -0.31 -1.01
N THR A 173 -20.85 -0.76 0.21
CA THR A 173 -22.20 -0.83 0.76
C THR A 173 -22.48 0.43 1.57
N CYS A 174 -23.57 1.13 1.26
CA CYS A 174 -23.95 2.33 2.01
C CYS A 174 -24.42 1.96 3.42
N LEU A 175 -23.76 2.51 4.45
CA LEU A 175 -24.10 2.23 5.85
C LEU A 175 -25.50 2.73 6.26
N HIS A 176 -26.08 3.71 5.54
CA HIS A 176 -27.41 4.25 5.85
C HIS A 176 -28.55 3.43 5.24
N CYS A 177 -28.38 2.88 4.04
CA CYS A 177 -29.47 2.20 3.33
C CYS A 177 -29.18 0.73 2.97
N GLY A 178 -28.00 0.22 3.30
CA GLY A 178 -27.60 -1.17 3.05
C GLY A 178 -27.39 -1.55 1.58
N LYS A 179 -27.64 -0.64 0.63
CA LYS A 179 -27.49 -0.92 -0.81
C LYS A 179 -26.05 -0.79 -1.27
N GLN A 180 -25.69 -1.62 -2.26
CA GLN A 180 -24.41 -1.48 -2.96
C GLN A 180 -24.42 -0.25 -3.87
N ASN A 181 -23.27 0.41 -3.93
CA ASN A 181 -23.00 1.58 -4.76
C ASN A 181 -21.60 1.41 -5.36
N SER A 182 -21.35 2.16 -6.44
CA SER A 182 -20.04 2.29 -7.05
C SER A 182 -19.71 3.77 -7.21
N ALA A 183 -18.45 4.13 -7.00
CA ALA A 183 -17.94 5.46 -7.30
C ALA A 183 -16.60 5.37 -8.05
N ASP A 184 -16.36 6.34 -8.92
CA ASP A 184 -15.10 6.43 -9.64
C ASP A 184 -14.08 7.22 -8.79
N LEU A 185 -12.94 6.61 -8.56
CA LEU A 185 -11.82 7.17 -7.83
C LEU A 185 -10.73 7.57 -8.82
N LYS A 186 -10.40 8.85 -8.86
CA LYS A 186 -9.34 9.38 -9.72
C LYS A 186 -7.98 9.11 -9.10
N SER A 187 -6.99 8.80 -9.93
CA SER A 187 -5.64 8.44 -9.47
C SER A 187 -4.97 9.53 -8.64
N LYS A 188 -5.15 10.80 -9.02
CA LYS A 188 -4.66 11.98 -8.28
C LYS A 188 -5.18 12.06 -6.83
N ASP A 189 -6.34 11.46 -6.56
CA ASP A 189 -7.00 11.50 -5.26
C ASP A 189 -6.74 10.21 -4.45
N ASN A 190 -5.96 9.27 -4.99
CA ASN A 190 -5.76 7.95 -4.39
C ASN A 190 -4.37 7.80 -3.76
N PHE A 191 -4.13 8.59 -2.72
CA PHE A 191 -3.01 8.44 -1.81
C PHE A 191 -3.50 8.12 -0.39
N LEU A 192 -2.61 7.54 0.41
CA LEU A 192 -2.90 7.11 1.77
C LEU A 192 -3.36 8.28 2.64
N GLY A 193 -4.43 8.05 3.41
CA GLY A 193 -5.01 9.03 4.31
C GLY A 193 -5.84 10.10 3.62
N ASN A 194 -5.86 10.15 2.28
CA ASN A 194 -6.78 11.05 1.58
C ASN A 194 -8.21 10.70 1.95
N THR A 195 -9.02 11.74 2.11
CA THR A 195 -10.42 11.61 2.49
C THR A 195 -11.28 12.16 1.37
N PHE A 196 -12.19 11.34 0.87
CA PHE A 196 -13.12 11.73 -0.19
C PHE A 196 -14.55 11.43 0.22
N ASN A 197 -15.44 12.29 -0.27
CA ASN A 197 -16.86 12.28 0.04
C ASN A 197 -17.60 11.69 -1.16
N ILE A 198 -18.33 10.59 -0.94
CA ILE A 198 -19.16 9.97 -1.95
C ILE A 198 -20.61 10.09 -1.54
N VAL A 199 -21.44 10.59 -2.46
CA VAL A 199 -22.88 10.61 -2.28
C VAL A 199 -23.46 9.26 -2.70
N CYS A 200 -24.18 8.59 -1.80
CA CYS A 200 -24.89 7.36 -2.14
C CYS A 200 -25.94 7.63 -3.22
N SER A 201 -25.91 6.89 -4.32
CA SER A 201 -26.86 7.07 -5.43
C SER A 201 -28.30 6.75 -5.03
N ASN A 202 -28.49 5.92 -4.01
CA ASN A 202 -29.80 5.49 -3.53
C ASN A 202 -30.42 6.44 -2.50
N CYS A 203 -29.72 6.76 -1.40
CA CYS A 203 -30.27 7.57 -0.31
C CYS A 203 -29.76 9.02 -0.28
N ARG A 204 -28.86 9.39 -1.18
CA ARG A 204 -28.24 10.72 -1.28
C ARG A 204 -27.48 11.19 -0.04
N ASN A 205 -27.28 10.32 0.95
CA ASN A 205 -26.42 10.62 2.08
C ASN A 205 -24.96 10.65 1.65
N ASN A 206 -24.21 11.58 2.24
CA ASN A 206 -22.78 11.71 2.05
C ASN A 206 -22.04 10.71 2.94
N ILE A 207 -21.12 9.96 2.35
CA ILE A 207 -20.30 8.96 3.01
C ILE A 207 -18.85 9.37 2.84
N GLN A 208 -18.17 9.55 3.96
CA GLN A 208 -16.77 9.88 4.00
C GLN A 208 -15.93 8.60 3.99
N PHE A 209 -15.06 8.47 2.98
CA PHE A 209 -14.08 7.40 2.90
C PHE A 209 -12.70 7.96 3.17
N ARG A 210 -11.93 7.27 4.01
CA ARG A 210 -10.51 7.52 4.19
C ARG A 210 -9.73 6.37 3.57
N ASN A 211 -8.79 6.71 2.72
CA ASN A 211 -8.03 5.72 1.97
C ASN A 211 -6.97 5.05 2.87
N ILE A 212 -7.17 3.77 3.18
CA ILE A 212 -6.28 2.92 3.99
C ILE A 212 -6.20 1.56 3.28
N ILE A 213 -5.04 0.90 3.34
CA ILE A 213 -4.69 -0.33 2.59
C ILE A 213 -5.27 -1.62 3.19
#